data_AF-A0A0F8XIH3-F1
#
_entry.id   AF-A0A0F8XIH3-F1
#
_cell.length_a   1.000
_cell.length_b   1.000
_cell.length_c   1.000
_cell.angle_alpha   90.00
_cell.angle_beta   90.00
_cell.angle_gamma   90.00
#
_symmetry.space_group_name_H-M   'P 1'
#
loop_
_entity.id
_entity.type
_entity.pdbx_description
1 polymer ?
#
loop_
_entity_poly.entity_id
_entity_poly.type
_entity_poly.pdbx_seq_one_letter_code
_entity_poly.pdbx_strand_id
1 'polypeptide(L)'
;ADVHFPEWLSEQYGNKNPFQTVNLPIPMDDVRLVVALDDPTTGLTRDVLVEHVYGGEPILEREQGVDIPRHTRYIAGENIEIPWPRSEPPTFKDEAWDTLRMEVETPTWLPSLQSAPFPASVLDELRNKFSKYRTRHDPEWVEQKRMEDLRREYLQSRSLLTPKGELMAMIQAKKQERLETQRDENGNMIMDDQTAGFIESFMKEKNAAATKSK
;
A
#
# COMPACT_ATOMS: atom_id res chain seq x y z
N ALA A 1 27.90 14.67 40.19
CA ALA A 1 28.40 16.03 40.50
C ALA A 1 27.58 16.58 41.66
N ASP A 2 28.14 17.50 42.44
CA ASP A 2 27.38 18.14 43.51
C ASP A 2 26.57 19.30 42.92
N VAL A 3 25.25 19.22 43.08
CA VAL A 3 24.31 20.21 42.56
C VAL A 3 23.64 20.92 43.73
N HIS A 4 23.50 22.23 43.59
CA HIS A 4 22.76 23.04 44.56
C HIS A 4 21.26 22.79 44.40
N PHE A 5 20.61 22.27 45.45
CA PHE A 5 19.18 22.03 45.45
C PHE A 5 18.44 23.30 45.90
N PRO A 6 17.33 23.67 45.24
CA PRO A 6 16.53 24.81 45.71
C PRO A 6 15.88 24.49 47.07
N GLU A 7 15.73 25.52 47.90
CA GLU A 7 15.31 25.40 49.31
C GLU A 7 13.97 24.67 49.46
N TRP A 8 12.97 25.02 48.63
CA TRP A 8 11.64 24.38 48.64
C TRP A 8 11.68 22.86 48.40
N LEU A 9 12.65 22.38 47.61
CA LEU A 9 12.82 20.96 47.33
C LEU A 9 13.53 20.28 48.50
N SER A 10 14.52 20.94 49.10
CA SER A 10 15.27 20.42 50.25
C SER A 10 14.40 20.17 51.48
N GLU A 11 13.40 21.03 51.72
CA GLU A 11 12.42 20.90 52.79
C GLU A 11 11.51 19.67 52.59
N GLN A 12 11.06 19.42 51.36
CA GLN A 12 10.19 18.28 51.03
C GLN A 12 10.89 16.92 51.23
N TYR A 13 12.19 16.86 50.93
CA TYR A 13 13.00 15.64 51.11
C TYR A 13 13.67 15.53 52.49
N GLY A 14 13.48 16.51 53.38
CA GLY A 14 14.05 16.52 54.73
C GLY A 14 15.58 16.68 54.79
N ASN A 15 16.19 17.16 53.70
CA ASN A 15 17.64 17.29 53.58
C ASN A 15 18.07 18.68 54.03
N LYS A 16 18.90 18.75 55.08
CA LYS A 16 19.42 20.01 55.65
C LYS A 16 20.59 20.61 54.85
N ASN A 17 21.19 19.84 53.95
CA ASN A 17 22.35 20.27 53.19
C ASN A 17 21.90 20.87 51.85
N PRO A 18 22.39 22.07 51.48
CA PRO A 18 22.02 22.73 50.23
C PRO A 18 22.61 22.07 48.97
N PHE A 19 23.59 21.16 49.14
CA PHE A 19 24.22 20.42 48.05
C PHE A 19 23.90 18.94 48.15
N GLN A 20 23.56 18.33 47.02
CA GLN A 20 23.41 16.87 46.89
C GLN A 20 24.19 16.35 45.69
N THR A 21 24.79 15.19 45.87
CA THR A 21 25.46 14.47 44.79
C THR A 21 24.41 13.78 43.94
N VAL A 22 24.34 14.15 42.65
CA VAL A 22 23.44 13.53 41.67
C VAL A 22 24.21 12.95 40.50
N ASN A 23 23.65 11.90 39.91
CA ASN A 23 24.15 11.33 38.66
C ASN A 23 23.78 12.28 37.52
N LEU A 24 24.80 12.73 36.76
CA LEU A 24 24.59 13.56 35.58
C LEU A 24 24.53 12.66 34.34
N PRO A 25 23.73 13.03 33.32
CA PRO A 25 23.76 12.35 32.05
C PRO A 25 25.14 12.53 31.40
N ILE A 26 25.69 11.43 30.88
CA ILE A 26 26.95 11.40 30.13
C ILE A 26 26.58 11.24 28.65
N PRO A 27 27.23 11.98 27.72
CA PRO A 27 26.98 11.79 26.30
C PRO A 27 27.33 10.36 25.88
N MET A 28 26.52 9.79 24.98
CA MET A 28 26.69 8.40 24.54
C MET A 28 28.06 8.15 23.88
N ASP A 29 28.62 9.18 23.24
CA ASP A 29 29.92 9.13 22.56
C ASP A 29 31.10 8.92 23.52
N ASP A 30 30.93 9.21 24.82
CA ASP A 30 31.97 9.05 25.85
C ASP A 30 31.87 7.71 26.60
N VAL A 31 30.87 6.88 26.30
CA VAL A 31 30.65 5.58 26.94
C VAL A 31 30.84 4.47 25.91
N ARG A 32 31.36 3.32 26.35
CA ARG A 32 31.50 2.10 25.53
C ARG A 32 30.84 0.91 26.21
N LEU A 33 30.35 -0.02 25.39
CA LEU A 33 29.69 -1.22 25.87
C LEU A 33 30.74 -2.25 26.29
N VAL A 34 30.50 -2.92 27.41
CA VAL A 34 31.30 -4.05 27.87
C VAL A 34 30.49 -5.32 27.69
N VAL A 35 31.08 -6.33 27.08
CA VAL A 35 30.45 -7.64 26.83
C VAL A 35 31.41 -8.74 27.25
N ALA A 36 30.89 -9.75 27.95
CA ALA A 36 31.61 -10.97 28.26
C ALA A 36 31.64 -11.87 27.02
N LEU A 37 32.84 -12.12 26.48
CA LEU A 37 33.06 -12.97 25.30
C LEU A 37 34.01 -14.13 25.64
N ASP A 38 33.74 -15.29 25.07
CA ASP A 38 34.61 -16.45 25.19
C ASP A 38 35.77 -16.36 24.19
N ASP A 39 37.00 -16.45 24.68
CA ASP A 39 38.17 -16.47 23.82
C ASP A 39 38.26 -17.83 23.08
N PRO A 40 38.27 -17.85 21.73
CA PRO A 40 38.28 -19.10 20.96
C PRO A 40 39.54 -19.94 21.17
N THR A 41 40.64 -19.33 21.63
CA THR A 41 41.92 -20.02 21.82
C THR A 41 42.09 -20.61 23.22
N THR A 42 41.58 -19.92 24.24
CA THR A 42 41.75 -20.30 25.64
C THR A 42 40.48 -20.89 26.27
N GLY A 43 39.31 -20.66 25.67
CA GLY A 43 38.01 -21.10 26.17
C GLY A 43 37.58 -20.39 27.46
N LEU A 44 38.27 -19.31 27.85
CA LEU A 44 37.94 -18.52 29.02
C LEU A 44 37.09 -17.31 28.64
N THR A 45 36.05 -17.05 29.43
CA THR A 45 35.22 -15.84 29.29
C THR A 45 35.98 -14.63 29.83
N ARG A 46 36.07 -13.57 29.02
CA ARG A 46 36.68 -12.30 29.39
C ARG A 46 35.76 -11.14 29.05
N ASP A 47 35.82 -10.09 29.87
CA ASP A 47 35.11 -8.84 29.60
C ASP A 47 35.88 -8.02 28.57
N VAL A 48 35.22 -7.72 27.45
CA VAL A 48 35.80 -6.97 26.32
C VAL A 48 35.06 -5.65 26.16
N LEU A 49 35.83 -4.58 25.92
CA LEU A 49 35.29 -3.26 25.58
C LEU A 49 35.03 -3.19 24.07
N VAL A 50 33.79 -2.92 23.70
CA VAL A 50 33.34 -2.85 22.31
C VAL A 50 33.48 -1.42 21.79
N GLU A 51 34.30 -1.22 20.77
CA GLU A 51 34.51 0.11 20.17
C GLU A 51 33.34 0.56 19.29
N HIS A 52 32.84 -0.35 18.44
CA HIS A 52 31.81 -0.04 17.44
C HIS A 52 30.76 -1.17 17.36
N VAL A 53 29.49 -0.77 17.33
CA VAL A 53 28.33 -1.67 17.21
C VAL A 53 27.48 -1.21 16.03
N TYR A 54 26.92 -2.15 15.27
CA TYR A 54 25.94 -1.87 14.23
C TYR A 54 24.65 -2.67 14.43
N GLY A 55 23.53 -2.12 13.95
CA GLY A 55 22.23 -2.82 13.94
C GLY A 55 22.11 -3.76 12.74
N GLY A 56 21.65 -4.98 12.98
CA GLY A 56 21.41 -5.98 11.95
C GLY A 56 19.92 -6.22 11.69
N GLU A 57 19.52 -7.50 11.67
CA GLU A 57 18.20 -7.93 11.24
C GLU A 57 17.07 -7.45 12.18
N PRO A 58 15.87 -7.16 11.63
CA PRO A 58 14.75 -6.71 12.42
C PRO A 58 14.13 -7.84 13.25
N ILE A 59 13.74 -7.55 14.49
CA ILE A 59 13.01 -8.47 15.35
C ILE A 59 11.51 -8.36 15.02
N LEU A 60 10.96 -9.38 14.35
CA LEU A 60 9.58 -9.40 13.86
C LEU A 60 8.57 -9.71 14.98
N GLU A 61 8.86 -10.71 15.80
CA GLU A 61 8.01 -11.14 16.91
C GLU A 61 8.61 -10.69 18.24
N ARG A 62 7.81 -10.03 19.07
CA ARG A 62 8.22 -9.54 20.40
C ARG A 62 7.08 -9.67 21.38
N GLU A 63 7.45 -9.86 22.64
CA GLU A 63 6.50 -9.79 23.75
C GLU A 63 5.93 -8.36 23.88
N GLN A 64 4.68 -8.27 24.30
CA GLN A 64 4.00 -7.00 24.53
C GLN A 64 4.59 -6.30 25.75
N GLY A 65 4.88 -5.00 25.63
CA GLY A 65 5.43 -4.20 26.74
C GLY A 65 6.95 -4.25 26.89
N VAL A 66 7.68 -4.86 25.95
CA VAL A 66 9.15 -4.85 25.97
C VAL A 66 9.70 -3.63 25.22
N ASP A 67 10.48 -2.81 25.91
CA ASP A 67 11.12 -1.60 25.39
C ASP A 67 12.52 -1.87 24.82
N ILE A 68 12.66 -2.94 24.02
CA ILE A 68 13.89 -3.22 23.27
C ILE A 68 13.78 -2.70 21.84
N PRO A 69 14.87 -2.16 21.25
CA PRO A 69 14.89 -1.78 19.84
C PRO A 69 14.46 -2.89 18.88
N ARG A 70 13.97 -2.52 17.68
CA ARG A 70 13.42 -3.46 16.68
C ARG A 70 14.47 -4.17 15.81
N HIS A 71 15.71 -4.27 16.27
CA HIS A 71 16.81 -4.88 15.53
C HIS A 71 17.75 -5.62 16.47
N THR A 72 18.44 -6.64 15.97
CA THR A 72 19.61 -7.24 16.63
C THR A 72 20.82 -6.33 16.48
N ARG A 73 21.84 -6.48 17.33
CA ARG A 73 23.05 -5.65 17.28
C ARG A 73 24.30 -6.51 17.31
N TYR A 74 25.34 -6.08 16.60
CA TYR A 74 26.55 -6.87 16.38
C TYR A 74 27.81 -6.04 16.62
N ILE A 75 28.88 -6.70 17.06
CA ILE A 75 30.23 -6.13 17.12
C ILE A 75 30.73 -5.93 15.69
N ALA A 76 31.14 -4.70 15.35
CA ALA A 76 31.68 -4.41 14.04
C ALA A 76 32.99 -5.19 13.80
N GLY A 77 33.10 -5.87 12.65
CA GLY A 77 34.28 -6.65 12.27
C GLY A 77 34.20 -8.13 12.65
N GLU A 78 33.75 -8.47 13.86
CA GLU A 78 33.62 -9.86 14.31
C GLU A 78 32.23 -10.46 14.01
N ASN A 79 31.21 -9.62 13.73
CA ASN A 79 29.83 -10.03 13.48
C ASN A 79 29.25 -10.94 14.59
N ILE A 80 29.71 -10.75 15.83
CA ILE A 80 29.18 -11.44 17.01
C ILE A 80 27.94 -10.70 17.48
N GLU A 81 26.83 -11.43 17.64
CA GLU A 81 25.57 -10.88 18.13
C GLU A 81 25.67 -10.54 19.62
N ILE A 82 25.22 -9.34 19.98
CA ILE A 82 25.08 -8.92 21.37
C ILE A 82 23.59 -8.80 21.70
N PRO A 83 23.04 -9.66 22.58
CA PRO A 83 21.65 -9.58 22.96
C PRO A 83 21.34 -8.24 23.66
N TRP A 84 20.12 -7.74 23.49
CA TRP A 84 19.61 -6.64 24.31
C TRP A 84 19.48 -7.09 25.77
N PRO A 85 19.71 -6.19 26.74
CA PRO A 85 19.50 -6.52 28.14
C PRO A 85 18.03 -6.89 28.37
N ARG A 86 17.79 -7.85 29.26
CA ARG A 86 16.41 -8.23 29.63
C ARG A 86 15.80 -7.07 30.42
N SER A 87 14.76 -6.45 29.86
CA SER A 87 13.97 -5.45 30.59
C SER A 87 13.02 -6.17 31.55
N GLU A 88 12.84 -5.62 32.74
CA GLU A 88 11.74 -6.05 33.61
C GLU A 88 10.41 -5.63 32.96
N PRO A 89 9.43 -6.55 32.86
CA PRO A 89 8.15 -6.21 32.28
C PRO A 89 7.47 -5.15 33.16
N PRO A 90 6.83 -4.12 32.55
CA PRO A 90 6.10 -3.12 33.32
C PRO A 90 5.00 -3.79 34.14
N THR A 91 4.87 -3.39 35.41
CA THR A 91 3.78 -3.85 36.27
C THR A 91 2.54 -3.00 36.00
N PHE A 92 1.61 -3.57 35.23
CA PHE A 92 0.30 -2.96 35.06
C PHE A 92 -0.54 -3.21 36.30
N LYS A 93 -1.18 -2.15 36.81
CA LYS A 93 -2.12 -2.23 37.93
C LYS A 93 -3.51 -1.96 37.40
N ASP A 94 -4.46 -2.79 37.82
CA ASP A 94 -5.87 -2.55 37.55
C ASP A 94 -6.33 -1.38 38.43
N GLU A 95 -6.83 -0.36 37.77
CA GLU A 95 -7.37 0.82 38.43
C GLU A 95 -8.88 0.67 38.62
N ALA A 96 -9.46 1.37 39.61
CA ALA A 96 -10.90 1.26 39.93
C ALA A 96 -11.88 1.68 38.80
N TRP A 97 -11.35 2.25 37.73
CA TRP A 97 -12.01 2.84 36.57
C TRP A 97 -11.80 1.96 35.33
N ASP A 98 -11.00 0.90 35.46
CA ASP A 98 -10.85 -0.15 34.47
C ASP A 98 -12.01 -1.14 34.55
N THR A 99 -12.35 -1.71 33.40
CA THR A 99 -13.36 -2.76 33.31
C THR A 99 -12.76 -4.09 33.76
N LEU A 100 -13.51 -4.89 34.52
CA LEU A 100 -13.06 -6.22 34.94
C LEU A 100 -12.82 -7.10 33.71
N ARG A 101 -11.74 -7.90 33.75
CA ARG A 101 -11.40 -8.84 32.65
C ARG A 101 -12.57 -9.73 32.24
N MET A 102 -13.34 -10.21 33.22
CA MET A 102 -14.51 -11.05 32.98
C MET A 102 -15.53 -10.33 32.08
N GLU A 103 -15.79 -9.04 32.30
CA GLU A 103 -16.77 -8.28 31.52
C GLU A 103 -16.23 -8.02 30.09
N VAL A 104 -14.96 -7.67 29.96
CA VAL A 104 -14.30 -7.43 28.65
C VAL A 104 -14.28 -8.68 27.78
N GLU A 105 -13.98 -9.84 28.37
CA GLU A 105 -13.85 -11.10 27.62
C GLU A 105 -15.18 -11.81 27.39
N THR A 106 -16.30 -11.34 27.95
CA THR A 106 -17.61 -11.98 27.74
C THR A 106 -18.07 -11.83 26.28
N PRO A 107 -18.24 -12.93 25.52
CA PRO A 107 -18.71 -12.85 24.15
C PRO A 107 -20.23 -12.62 24.15
N THR A 108 -20.65 -11.36 24.09
CA THR A 108 -22.07 -10.97 24.11
C THR A 108 -22.70 -10.91 22.72
N TRP A 109 -21.89 -10.75 21.66
CA TRP A 109 -22.39 -10.60 20.30
C TRP A 109 -22.59 -11.96 19.61
N LEU A 110 -23.81 -12.20 19.14
CA LEU A 110 -24.16 -13.34 18.30
C LEU A 110 -24.50 -12.85 16.89
N PRO A 111 -23.74 -13.25 15.86
CA PRO A 111 -24.02 -12.83 14.50
C PRO A 111 -25.35 -13.41 14.01
N SER A 112 -26.21 -12.53 13.49
CA SER A 112 -27.49 -12.89 12.87
C SER A 112 -27.45 -12.55 11.39
N LEU A 113 -28.02 -13.41 10.56
CA LEU A 113 -28.23 -13.13 9.14
C LEU A 113 -29.61 -12.49 8.88
N GLN A 114 -30.58 -12.76 9.75
CA GLN A 114 -31.98 -12.31 9.58
C GLN A 114 -32.20 -10.89 10.10
N SER A 115 -31.47 -10.52 11.15
CA SER A 115 -31.58 -9.21 11.80
C SER A 115 -30.26 -8.46 11.71
N ALA A 116 -30.34 -7.16 11.42
CA ALA A 116 -29.18 -6.28 11.49
C ALA A 116 -28.66 -6.20 12.96
N PRO A 117 -27.35 -6.03 13.17
CA PRO A 117 -26.76 -5.97 14.51
C PRO A 117 -27.20 -4.75 15.33
N PHE A 118 -27.72 -3.71 14.66
CA PHE A 118 -28.27 -2.51 15.29
C PHE A 118 -29.45 -1.97 14.47
N PRO A 119 -30.28 -1.09 15.07
CA PRO A 119 -31.38 -0.45 14.35
C PRO A 119 -30.92 0.35 13.14
N ALA A 120 -31.72 0.38 12.08
CA ALA A 120 -31.35 1.07 10.83
C ALA A 120 -31.09 2.58 11.01
N SER A 121 -31.65 3.22 12.04
CA SER A 121 -31.41 4.63 12.36
C SER A 121 -29.94 4.93 12.71
N VAL A 122 -29.27 4.01 13.40
CA VAL A 122 -27.86 4.16 13.82
C VAL A 122 -26.93 4.23 12.60
N LEU A 123 -27.33 3.63 11.49
CA LEU A 123 -26.55 3.65 10.26
C LEU A 123 -26.42 5.07 9.68
N ASP A 124 -27.43 5.91 9.85
CA ASP A 124 -27.39 7.32 9.41
C ASP A 124 -26.56 8.21 10.37
N GLU A 125 -26.35 7.77 11.61
CA GLU A 125 -25.45 8.42 12.57
C GLU A 125 -23.98 8.04 12.31
N LEU A 126 -23.70 6.76 12.08
CA LEU A 126 -22.36 6.24 11.81
C LEU A 126 -21.78 6.75 10.49
N ARG A 127 -22.63 6.99 9.48
CA ARG A 127 -22.22 7.51 8.18
C ARG A 127 -23.20 8.54 7.63
N ASN A 128 -22.65 9.58 7.02
CA ASN A 128 -23.49 10.51 6.27
C ASN A 128 -24.09 9.83 5.03
N LYS A 129 -25.42 9.66 5.03
CA LYS A 129 -26.22 9.08 3.94
C LYS A 129 -26.00 9.74 2.58
N PHE A 130 -25.76 11.05 2.56
CA PHE A 130 -25.60 11.88 1.37
C PHE A 130 -24.13 12.27 1.09
N SER A 131 -23.17 11.57 1.72
CA SER A 131 -21.76 11.79 1.43
C SER A 131 -21.46 11.51 -0.04
N LYS A 132 -20.74 12.44 -0.69
CA LYS A 132 -20.23 12.26 -2.06
C LYS A 132 -19.26 11.09 -2.20
N TYR A 133 -18.65 10.64 -1.10
CA TYR A 133 -17.72 9.52 -1.05
C TYR A 133 -18.41 8.19 -0.68
N ARG A 134 -19.75 8.16 -0.64
CA ARG A 134 -20.50 6.91 -0.47
C ARG A 134 -20.15 5.98 -1.63
N THR A 135 -19.73 4.76 -1.32
CA THR A 135 -19.42 3.71 -2.31
C THR A 135 -20.46 2.58 -2.33
N ARG A 136 -21.13 2.35 -1.20
CA ARG A 136 -22.15 1.31 -1.04
C ARG A 136 -23.54 1.91 -1.23
N HIS A 137 -24.05 1.85 -2.46
CA HIS A 137 -25.37 2.37 -2.84
C HIS A 137 -26.43 1.27 -2.88
N ASP A 138 -27.68 1.69 -2.76
CA ASP A 138 -28.83 0.80 -2.91
C ASP A 138 -28.99 0.43 -4.40
N PRO A 139 -29.41 -0.80 -4.75
CA PRO A 139 -29.54 -1.23 -6.15
C PRO A 139 -30.40 -0.30 -7.00
N GLU A 140 -31.52 0.19 -6.45
CA GLU A 140 -32.42 1.13 -7.12
C GLU A 140 -31.72 2.43 -7.52
N TRP A 141 -30.84 2.96 -6.65
CA TRP A 141 -30.10 4.18 -6.95
C TRP A 141 -29.07 3.96 -8.07
N VAL A 142 -28.43 2.79 -8.08
CA VAL A 142 -27.46 2.41 -9.13
C VAL A 142 -28.18 2.26 -10.47
N GLU A 143 -29.34 1.61 -10.50
CA GLU A 143 -30.17 1.48 -11.70
C GLU A 143 -30.63 2.84 -12.22
N GLN A 144 -31.12 3.72 -11.34
CA GLN A 144 -31.51 5.08 -11.72
C GLN A 144 -30.35 5.86 -12.32
N LYS A 145 -29.15 5.76 -11.74
CA LYS A 145 -27.96 6.44 -12.27
C LYS A 145 -27.50 5.86 -13.59
N ARG A 146 -27.53 4.54 -13.74
CA ARG A 146 -27.23 3.88 -15.02
C ARG A 146 -28.21 4.31 -16.12
N MET A 147 -29.49 4.44 -15.80
CA MET A 147 -30.50 4.92 -16.75
C MET A 147 -30.32 6.40 -17.10
N GLU A 148 -29.90 7.23 -16.13
CA GLU A 148 -29.55 8.63 -16.38
C GLU A 148 -28.38 8.75 -17.38
N ASP A 149 -27.35 7.92 -17.19
CA ASP A 149 -26.17 7.88 -18.08
C ASP A 149 -26.55 7.39 -19.48
N LEU A 150 -27.30 6.29 -19.61
CA LEU A 150 -27.81 5.81 -20.90
C LEU A 150 -28.67 6.85 -21.62
N ARG A 151 -29.50 7.59 -20.88
CA ARG A 151 -30.31 8.67 -21.46
C ARG A 151 -29.42 9.81 -21.96
N ARG A 152 -28.36 10.15 -21.23
CA ARG A 152 -27.38 11.17 -21.63
C ARG A 152 -26.64 10.73 -22.89
N GLU A 153 -26.18 9.49 -22.94
CA GLU A 153 -25.55 8.89 -24.13
C GLU A 153 -26.49 8.87 -25.33
N TYR A 154 -27.76 8.48 -25.13
CA TYR A 154 -28.77 8.51 -26.20
C TYR A 154 -29.03 9.92 -26.74
N LEU A 155 -29.11 10.92 -25.85
CA LEU A 155 -29.28 12.31 -26.28
C LEU A 155 -28.05 12.85 -27.01
N GLN A 156 -26.84 12.44 -26.59
CA GLN A 156 -25.59 12.79 -27.27
C GLN A 156 -25.43 12.08 -28.62
N SER A 157 -25.88 10.83 -28.73
CA SER A 157 -25.81 10.04 -29.97
C SER A 157 -26.84 10.47 -31.01
N ARG A 158 -27.94 11.09 -30.60
CA ARG A 158 -28.87 11.76 -31.51
C ARG A 158 -28.18 12.96 -32.17
N SER A 159 -27.52 12.69 -33.29
CA SER A 159 -27.16 13.74 -34.23
C SER A 159 -28.45 14.27 -34.87
N LEU A 160 -28.80 15.51 -34.56
CA LEU A 160 -29.78 16.26 -35.33
C LEU A 160 -29.09 16.68 -36.63
N LEU A 161 -28.95 15.74 -37.57
CA LEU A 161 -28.42 16.04 -38.89
C LEU A 161 -29.43 16.88 -39.66
N THR A 162 -28.93 17.88 -40.38
CA THR A 162 -29.74 18.56 -41.38
C THR A 162 -30.04 17.59 -42.53
N PRO A 163 -31.09 17.80 -43.34
CA PRO A 163 -31.41 16.91 -44.46
C PRO A 163 -30.22 16.68 -45.42
N LYS A 164 -29.36 17.69 -45.60
CA LYS A 164 -28.11 17.58 -46.37
C LYS A 164 -27.07 16.68 -45.67
N GLY A 165 -27.00 16.75 -44.35
CA GLY A 165 -26.14 15.88 -43.54
C GLY A 165 -26.57 14.42 -43.61
N GLU A 166 -27.87 14.13 -43.53
CA GLU A 166 -28.42 12.78 -43.69
C GLU A 166 -28.05 12.17 -45.04
N LEU A 167 -28.18 12.96 -46.12
CA LEU A 167 -27.78 12.54 -47.47
C LEU A 167 -26.28 12.20 -47.55
N MET A 168 -25.41 13.04 -46.97
CA MET A 168 -23.97 12.80 -46.95
C MET A 168 -23.61 11.54 -46.14
N ALA A 169 -24.25 11.33 -45.00
CA ALA A 169 -24.07 10.12 -44.20
C ALA A 169 -24.49 8.86 -44.98
N MET A 170 -25.61 8.91 -45.71
CA MET A 170 -26.07 7.81 -46.56
C MET A 170 -25.09 7.50 -47.70
N ILE A 171 -24.52 8.54 -48.32
CA ILE A 171 -23.50 8.38 -49.37
C ILE A 171 -22.23 7.75 -48.80
N GLN A 172 -21.79 8.17 -47.60
CA GLN A 172 -20.63 7.59 -46.93
C GLN A 172 -20.85 6.13 -46.54
N ALA A 173 -22.02 5.79 -45.99
CA ALA A 173 -22.38 4.42 -45.64
C ALA A 173 -22.36 3.51 -46.88
N LYS A 174 -23.01 3.90 -47.98
CA LYS A 174 -22.96 3.16 -49.26
C LYS A 174 -21.54 3.00 -49.80
N LYS A 175 -20.69 4.02 -49.63
CA LYS A 175 -19.28 3.96 -50.03
C LYS A 175 -18.50 2.96 -49.16
N GLN A 176 -18.76 2.92 -47.86
CA GLN A 176 -18.14 1.97 -46.94
C GLN A 176 -18.58 0.53 -47.23
N GLU A 177 -19.88 0.27 -47.42
CA GLU A 177 -20.39 -1.05 -47.83
C GLU A 177 -19.73 -1.54 -49.11
N ARG A 178 -19.58 -0.65 -50.11
CA ARG A 178 -18.87 -0.97 -51.36
C ARG A 178 -17.38 -1.26 -51.15
N LEU A 179 -16.74 -0.64 -50.17
CA LEU A 179 -15.34 -0.91 -49.84
C LEU A 179 -15.20 -2.21 -49.05
N GLU A 180 -16.15 -2.54 -48.18
CA GLU A 180 -16.18 -3.79 -47.42
C GLU A 180 -16.43 -5.01 -48.30
N THR A 181 -17.29 -4.89 -49.32
CA THR A 181 -17.46 -5.98 -50.31
C THR A 181 -16.20 -6.23 -51.14
N GLN A 182 -15.31 -5.25 -51.21
CA GLN A 182 -14.00 -5.36 -51.85
C GLN A 182 -12.90 -5.71 -50.86
N ARG A 183 -13.20 -6.16 -49.63
CA ARG A 183 -12.20 -6.62 -48.65
C ARG A 183 -12.21 -8.14 -48.50
N ASP A 184 -11.02 -8.72 -48.46
CA ASP A 184 -10.78 -10.12 -48.12
C ASP A 184 -10.88 -10.39 -46.61
N GLU A 185 -10.92 -11.66 -46.21
CA GLU A 185 -10.92 -12.12 -44.80
C GLU A 185 -9.74 -11.56 -43.97
N ASN A 186 -8.64 -11.21 -44.63
CA ASN A 186 -7.45 -10.60 -44.01
C ASN A 186 -7.48 -9.06 -43.97
N GLY A 187 -8.56 -8.43 -44.42
CA GLY A 187 -8.75 -6.96 -44.42
C GLY A 187 -8.08 -6.22 -45.58
N ASN A 188 -7.45 -6.95 -46.52
CA ASN A 188 -6.84 -6.38 -47.73
C ASN A 188 -7.90 -6.13 -48.81
N MET A 189 -7.69 -5.15 -49.70
CA MET A 189 -8.59 -4.96 -50.83
C MET A 189 -8.38 -6.03 -51.90
N ILE A 190 -9.48 -6.64 -52.33
CA ILE A 190 -9.59 -7.56 -53.45
C ILE A 190 -9.30 -6.77 -54.73
N MET A 191 -8.30 -7.18 -55.49
CA MET A 191 -8.06 -6.61 -56.80
C MET A 191 -9.15 -7.05 -57.77
N ASP A 192 -9.57 -6.13 -58.64
CA ASP A 192 -10.49 -6.46 -59.73
C ASP A 192 -9.82 -7.45 -60.71
N ASP A 193 -10.60 -8.39 -61.25
CA ASP A 193 -10.12 -9.52 -62.05
C ASP A 193 -9.37 -9.04 -63.32
N GLN A 194 -9.83 -7.93 -63.89
CA GLN A 194 -9.15 -7.28 -65.02
C GLN A 194 -7.76 -6.74 -64.64
N THR A 195 -7.61 -6.26 -63.41
CA THR A 195 -6.34 -5.71 -62.91
C THR A 195 -5.37 -6.85 -62.63
N ALA A 196 -5.85 -7.97 -62.08
CA ALA A 196 -5.05 -9.18 -61.88
C ALA A 196 -4.54 -9.74 -63.23
N GLY A 197 -5.41 -9.85 -64.24
CA GLY A 197 -5.03 -10.31 -65.58
C GLY A 197 -4.06 -9.37 -66.31
N PHE A 198 -4.20 -8.06 -66.12
CA PHE A 198 -3.23 -7.09 -66.64
C PHE A 198 -1.85 -7.27 -65.99
N ILE A 199 -1.79 -7.45 -64.66
CA ILE A 199 -0.52 -7.66 -63.95
C ILE A 199 0.14 -8.97 -64.40
N GLU A 200 -0.63 -10.05 -64.57
CA GLU A 200 -0.09 -11.32 -65.07
C GLU A 200 0.48 -11.22 -66.48
N SER A 201 -0.24 -10.58 -67.40
CA SER A 201 0.22 -10.40 -68.78
C SER A 201 1.49 -9.53 -68.84
N PHE A 202 1.52 -8.44 -68.09
CA PHE A 202 2.69 -7.57 -67.97
C PHE A 202 3.92 -8.31 -67.38
N MET A 203 3.72 -9.13 -66.35
CA MET A 203 4.80 -9.92 -65.75
C MET A 203 5.31 -11.01 -66.70
N LYS A 204 4.43 -11.65 -67.49
CA LYS A 204 4.82 -12.61 -68.53
C LYS A 204 5.65 -11.93 -69.62
N GLU A 205 5.24 -10.76 -70.09
CA GLU A 205 5.98 -10.01 -71.11
C GLU A 205 7.36 -9.59 -70.60
N LYS A 206 7.45 -9.08 -69.36
CA LYS A 206 8.73 -8.71 -68.74
C LYS A 206 9.66 -9.90 -68.54
N ASN A 207 9.14 -11.05 -68.10
CA ASN A 207 9.94 -12.28 -67.94
C ASN A 207 10.40 -12.85 -69.29
N ALA A 208 9.57 -12.77 -70.34
CA ALA A 208 9.94 -13.14 -71.71
C ALA A 208 11.02 -12.21 -72.29
N ALA A 209 10.98 -10.91 -71.97
CA ALA A 209 12.03 -9.97 -72.34
C ALA A 209 13.35 -10.23 -71.58
N ALA A 210 13.28 -10.56 -70.28
CA ALA A 210 14.45 -10.91 -69.47
C ALA A 210 15.11 -12.23 -69.87
N THR A 211 14.35 -13.20 -70.38
CA THR A 211 14.90 -14.48 -70.89
C THR A 211 15.51 -14.35 -72.29
N LYS A 212 15.12 -13.34 -73.08
CA LYS A 212 15.76 -13.01 -74.37
C LYS A 212 17.06 -12.21 -74.24
N SER A 213 17.44 -11.76 -73.04
CA SER A 213 18.67 -10.99 -72.79
C SER A 213 19.78 -11.79 -72.07
N LYS A 214 19.65 -13.12 -72.00
CA LYS A 214 20.73 -14.07 -71.67
C LYS A 214 21.10 -14.86 -72.90
#